data_AF-A0A399T079-F1
#
_entry.id   AF-A0A399T079-F1
#
_cell.length_a   1.000
_cell.length_b   1.000
_cell.length_c   1.000
_cell.angle_alpha   90.00
_cell.angle_beta   90.00
_cell.angle_gamma   90.00
#
_symmetry.space_group_name_H-M   'P 1'
#
loop_
_entity.id
_entity.type
_entity.pdbx_description
1 polymer ?
#
loop_
_entity_poly.entity_id
_entity_poly.type
_entity_poly.pdbx_seq_one_letter_code
_entity_poly.pdbx_strand_id
1 'polypeptide(L)'
;MKKGASKRRKRTKNNLKTNIMEGILIPIGFFLALFAILYVYWTTRTKERLALVEKGMDAGIFKGECSQYALVKWGIFLIALGLGVVAGSLLSMAIEDVVAYFTAILVCGGVGLIVAYLVTSKLMEKKRA
;
A
#
# COMPACT_ATOMS: atom_id res chain seq x y z
N MET A 1 -26.36 24.41 -51.46
CA MET A 1 -26.40 23.05 -50.86
C MET A 1 -25.15 22.70 -50.01
N LYS A 2 -24.58 23.61 -49.20
CA LYS A 2 -23.29 23.39 -48.46
C LYS A 2 -23.38 23.34 -46.91
N LYS A 3 -24.59 23.36 -46.32
CA LYS A 3 -24.75 23.46 -44.85
C LYS A 3 -24.65 22.12 -44.08
N GLY A 4 -24.70 20.97 -44.77
CA GLY A 4 -24.72 19.64 -44.13
C GLY A 4 -23.34 19.10 -43.67
N ALA A 5 -22.26 19.44 -44.39
CA ALA A 5 -20.93 18.87 -44.14
C ALA A 5 -20.23 19.44 -42.88
N SER A 6 -20.50 20.70 -42.53
CA SER A 6 -19.90 21.36 -41.35
C SER A 6 -20.42 20.78 -40.02
N LYS A 7 -21.69 20.36 -39.97
CA LYS A 7 -22.33 19.89 -38.73
C LYS A 7 -21.84 18.50 -38.29
N ARG A 8 -21.49 17.61 -39.23
CA ARG A 8 -20.90 16.28 -38.92
C ARG A 8 -19.50 16.40 -38.29
N ARG A 9 -18.64 17.28 -38.80
CA ARG A 9 -17.27 17.46 -38.29
C ARG A 9 -17.24 17.98 -36.85
N LYS A 10 -18.18 18.86 -36.48
CA LYS A 10 -18.36 19.29 -35.07
C LYS A 10 -18.79 18.15 -34.16
N ARG A 11 -19.68 17.25 -34.59
CA ARG A 11 -20.12 16.09 -33.79
C ARG A 11 -18.97 15.17 -33.40
N THR A 12 -18.11 14.81 -34.36
CA THR A 12 -16.96 13.92 -34.09
C THR A 12 -15.92 14.57 -33.17
N LYS A 13 -15.65 15.87 -33.32
CA LYS A 13 -14.74 16.58 -32.40
C LYS A 13 -15.26 16.61 -30.96
N ASN A 14 -16.57 16.74 -30.77
CA ASN A 14 -17.17 16.78 -29.44
C ASN A 14 -17.10 15.41 -28.77
N ASN A 15 -17.44 14.33 -29.49
CA ASN A 15 -17.32 12.96 -28.97
C ASN A 15 -15.87 12.57 -28.70
N LEU A 16 -14.91 13.05 -29.51
CA LEU A 16 -13.50 12.78 -29.25
C LEU A 16 -13.05 13.49 -27.96
N LYS A 17 -13.42 14.77 -27.77
CA LYS A 17 -13.12 15.53 -26.54
C LYS A 17 -13.77 14.94 -25.29
N THR A 18 -14.99 14.38 -25.36
CA THR A 18 -15.65 13.75 -24.21
C THR A 18 -14.94 12.48 -23.78
N ASN A 19 -14.48 11.63 -24.72
CA ASN A 19 -13.70 10.43 -24.37
C ASN A 19 -12.37 10.74 -23.68
N ILE A 20 -11.66 11.82 -24.09
CA ILE A 20 -10.42 12.24 -23.41
C ILE A 20 -10.72 12.85 -22.03
N MET A 21 -11.83 13.58 -21.90
CA MET A 21 -12.26 14.16 -20.62
C MET A 21 -12.69 13.06 -19.62
N GLU A 22 -13.41 12.05 -20.09
CA GLU A 22 -13.82 10.90 -19.27
C GLU A 22 -12.62 10.02 -18.89
N GLY A 23 -11.68 9.80 -19.82
CA GLY A 23 -10.45 9.04 -19.57
C GLY A 23 -9.50 9.68 -18.57
N ILE A 24 -9.49 11.02 -18.43
CA ILE A 24 -8.65 11.73 -17.45
C ILE A 24 -9.33 11.88 -16.08
N LEU A 25 -10.66 11.88 -16.04
CA LEU A 25 -11.43 12.07 -14.81
C LEU A 25 -11.26 10.90 -13.83
N ILE A 26 -11.20 9.67 -14.38
CA ILE A 26 -11.04 8.44 -13.61
C ILE A 26 -9.71 8.40 -12.82
N PRO A 27 -8.53 8.59 -13.44
CA PRO A 27 -7.28 8.60 -12.70
C PRO A 27 -7.20 9.75 -11.70
N ILE A 28 -7.70 10.94 -12.03
CA ILE A 28 -7.70 12.10 -11.11
C ILE A 28 -8.54 11.81 -9.85
N GLY A 29 -9.74 11.23 -10.01
CA GLY A 29 -10.59 10.83 -8.89
C GLY A 29 -9.92 9.76 -8.02
N PHE A 30 -9.25 8.80 -8.64
CA PHE A 30 -8.50 7.76 -7.94
C PHE A 30 -7.35 8.33 -7.09
N PHE A 31 -6.54 9.22 -7.67
CA PHE A 31 -5.45 9.88 -6.93
C PHE A 31 -5.96 10.77 -5.79
N LEU A 32 -7.06 11.50 -5.99
CA LEU A 32 -7.68 12.31 -4.95
C LEU A 32 -8.22 11.46 -3.79
N ALA A 33 -8.89 10.34 -4.10
CA ALA A 33 -9.38 9.42 -3.08
C ALA A 33 -8.23 8.81 -2.27
N LEU A 34 -7.16 8.39 -2.95
CA LEU A 34 -5.95 7.87 -2.29
C LEU A 34 -5.31 8.92 -1.38
N PHE A 35 -5.17 10.15 -1.87
CA PHE A 35 -4.62 11.25 -1.08
C PHE A 35 -5.51 11.60 0.12
N ALA A 36 -6.83 11.59 -0.04
CA ALA A 36 -7.77 11.84 1.05
C ALA A 36 -7.65 10.79 2.16
N ILE A 37 -7.54 9.50 1.80
CA ILE A 37 -7.34 8.41 2.78
C ILE A 37 -6.01 8.60 3.52
N LEU A 38 -4.92 8.88 2.80
CA LEU A 38 -3.60 9.12 3.41
C LEU A 38 -3.60 10.35 4.33
N TYR A 39 -4.25 11.44 3.90
CA TYR A 39 -4.39 12.66 4.70
C TYR A 39 -5.17 12.39 6.00
N VAL A 40 -6.28 11.66 5.91
CA VAL A 40 -7.07 11.25 7.09
C VAL A 40 -6.26 10.32 8.01
N TYR A 41 -5.48 9.39 7.45
CA TYR A 41 -4.62 8.50 8.23
C TYR A 41 -3.50 9.26 8.96
N TRP A 42 -2.85 10.24 8.30
CA TRP A 42 -1.82 11.05 8.96
C TRP A 42 -2.39 12.02 10.00
N THR A 43 -3.55 12.63 9.72
CA THR A 43 -4.17 13.58 10.65
C THR A 43 -4.70 12.89 11.92
N THR A 44 -5.22 11.66 11.82
CA THR A 44 -5.73 10.90 12.98
C THR A 44 -4.64 10.56 13.99
N ARG A 45 -3.44 10.16 13.55
CA ARG A 45 -2.30 9.86 14.43
C ARG A 45 -1.76 11.07 15.20
N THR A 46 -1.99 12.27 14.70
CA THR A 46 -1.47 13.51 15.30
C THR A 46 -2.38 13.97 16.45
N LYS A 47 -3.68 13.68 16.38
CA LYS A 47 -4.66 14.06 17.39
C LYS A 47 -4.62 13.16 18.64
N GLU A 48 -4.33 11.87 18.47
CA GLU A 48 -4.16 10.93 19.60
C GLU A 48 -3.00 11.35 20.53
N ARG A 49 -1.91 11.88 19.96
CA ARG A 49 -0.74 12.33 20.71
C ARG A 49 -0.98 13.61 21.52
N LEU A 50 -1.86 14.49 21.05
CA LEU A 50 -2.18 15.74 21.76
C LEU A 50 -3.15 15.48 22.92
N ALA A 51 -4.13 14.59 22.75
CA ALA A 51 -5.07 14.22 23.79
C ALA A 51 -4.42 13.51 25.00
N LEU A 52 -3.29 12.82 24.79
CA LEU A 52 -2.53 12.18 25.88
C LEU A 52 -1.67 13.19 26.67
N VAL A 53 -1.22 14.28 26.04
CA VAL A 53 -0.49 15.38 26.69
C VAL A 53 -1.41 16.19 27.60
N GLU A 54 -2.66 16.43 27.17
CA GLU A 54 -3.66 17.17 27.95
C GLU A 54 -4.17 16.41 29.18
N LYS A 55 -4.03 15.07 29.22
CA LYS A 55 -4.47 14.24 30.36
C LYS A 55 -3.38 13.88 31.37
N GLY A 56 -2.18 14.49 31.27
CA GLY A 56 -1.13 14.36 32.29
C GLY A 56 -0.56 12.94 32.47
N MET A 57 -0.74 12.07 31.47
CA MET A 57 -0.17 10.72 31.48
C MET A 57 1.18 10.76 30.75
N ASP A 58 2.25 10.45 31.49
CA ASP A 58 3.65 10.50 31.08
C ASP A 58 3.89 9.98 29.64
N ALA A 59 4.25 10.91 28.75
CA ALA A 59 4.60 10.64 27.36
C ALA A 59 6.01 10.02 27.20
N GLY A 60 6.60 9.51 28.28
CA GLY A 60 7.85 8.74 28.30
C GLY A 60 7.71 7.28 27.87
N ILE A 61 6.57 6.63 28.13
CA ILE A 61 6.41 5.17 27.94
C ILE A 61 6.07 4.76 26.49
N PHE A 62 5.62 5.69 25.63
CA PHE A 62 5.17 5.37 24.26
C PHE A 62 6.14 5.76 23.13
N LYS A 63 7.28 6.41 23.43
CA LYS A 63 8.07 7.09 22.39
C LYS A 63 9.22 6.26 21.79
N GLY A 64 9.69 5.20 22.45
CA GLY A 64 10.88 4.45 22.00
C GLY A 64 10.62 3.07 21.37
N GLU A 65 9.51 2.42 21.70
CA GLU A 65 9.42 0.97 21.53
C GLU A 65 8.65 0.53 20.30
N CYS A 66 7.44 1.07 20.08
CA CYS A 66 6.60 0.65 18.95
C CYS A 66 7.24 0.85 17.57
N SER A 67 8.12 1.84 17.42
CA SER A 67 8.82 2.09 16.15
C SER A 67 9.83 0.97 15.85
N GLN A 68 10.68 0.61 16.82
CA GLN A 68 11.76 -0.35 16.58
C GLN A 68 11.22 -1.74 16.23
N TYR A 69 10.13 -2.16 16.87
CA TYR A 69 9.44 -3.42 16.56
C TYR A 69 8.72 -3.40 15.21
N ALA A 70 8.18 -2.24 14.81
CA ALA A 70 7.61 -2.09 13.48
C ALA A 70 8.69 -2.24 12.40
N LEU A 71 9.89 -1.66 12.59
CA LEU A 71 11.01 -1.83 11.66
C LEU A 71 11.43 -3.30 11.53
N VAL A 72 11.51 -4.04 12.64
CA VAL A 72 11.83 -5.48 12.60
C VAL A 72 10.76 -6.27 11.85
N LYS A 73 9.47 -5.97 12.06
CA LYS A 73 8.38 -6.62 11.35
C LYS A 73 8.46 -6.41 9.84
N TRP A 74 8.72 -5.17 9.40
CA TRP A 74 8.91 -4.84 7.99
C TRP A 74 10.20 -5.43 7.41
N GLY A 75 11.28 -5.50 8.19
CA GLY A 75 12.55 -6.08 7.78
C GLY A 75 12.43 -7.57 7.44
N ILE A 76 11.83 -8.36 8.35
CA ILE A 76 11.62 -9.80 8.13
C ILE A 76 10.69 -10.04 6.94
N PHE A 77 9.65 -9.22 6.80
CA PHE A 77 8.73 -9.30 5.66
C PHE A 77 9.44 -9.04 4.33
N LEU A 78 10.29 -8.01 4.23
CA LEU A 78 11.04 -7.71 3.02
C LEU A 78 12.04 -8.81 2.65
N ILE A 79 12.72 -9.41 3.64
CA ILE A 79 13.63 -10.54 3.42
C ILE A 79 12.87 -11.75 2.88
N ALA A 80 11.72 -12.09 3.49
CA ALA A 80 10.88 -13.18 3.03
C ALA A 80 10.31 -12.95 1.63
N LEU A 81 10.01 -11.70 1.28
CA LEU A 81 9.55 -11.31 -0.06
C LEU A 81 10.67 -11.50 -1.09
N GLY A 82 11.91 -11.10 -0.77
CA GLY A 82 13.08 -11.37 -1.61
C GLY A 82 13.34 -12.87 -1.81
N LEU A 83 13.26 -13.66 -0.73
CA LEU A 83 13.33 -15.13 -0.81
C LEU A 83 12.19 -15.71 -1.65
N GLY A 84 10.99 -15.14 -1.57
CA GLY A 84 9.84 -15.56 -2.38
C GLY A 84 10.04 -15.34 -3.88
N VAL A 85 10.70 -14.26 -4.29
CA VAL A 85 11.04 -14.02 -5.70
C VAL A 85 12.05 -15.05 -6.20
N VAL A 86 13.06 -15.36 -5.40
CA VAL A 86 14.05 -16.39 -5.74
C VAL A 86 13.41 -17.77 -5.78
N ALA A 87 12.54 -18.11 -4.82
CA ALA A 87 11.79 -19.36 -4.85
C ALA A 87 10.85 -19.44 -6.07
N GLY A 88 10.23 -18.32 -6.46
CA GLY A 88 9.40 -18.20 -7.65
C GLY A 88 10.18 -18.45 -8.94
N SER A 89 11.42 -17.96 -9.05
CA SER A 89 12.24 -18.22 -10.23
C SER A 89 12.68 -19.69 -10.37
N LEU A 90 12.88 -20.40 -9.25
CA LEU A 90 13.07 -21.86 -9.28
C LEU A 90 11.79 -22.59 -9.68
N LEU A 91 10.62 -22.13 -9.22
CA LEU A 91 9.33 -22.74 -9.52
C LEU A 91 8.87 -22.50 -10.97
N SER A 92 9.36 -21.42 -11.59
CA SER A 92 9.18 -21.07 -13.01
C SER A 92 9.63 -22.18 -13.98
N MET A 93 10.54 -23.06 -13.56
CA MET A 93 10.94 -24.21 -14.39
C MET A 93 9.86 -25.30 -14.51
N ALA A 94 8.86 -25.31 -13.61
CA ALA A 94 7.83 -26.35 -13.55
C ALA A 94 6.41 -25.85 -13.88
N ILE A 95 6.14 -24.55 -13.73
CA ILE A 95 4.82 -23.92 -13.90
C ILE A 95 4.98 -22.62 -14.70
N GLU A 96 3.90 -22.18 -15.35
CA GLU A 96 3.80 -20.89 -16.02
C GLU A 96 4.30 -19.72 -15.15
N ASP A 97 5.22 -18.94 -15.72
CA ASP A 97 6.08 -18.00 -14.99
C ASP A 97 5.28 -17.06 -14.08
N VAL A 98 4.20 -16.50 -14.60
CA VAL A 98 3.37 -15.52 -13.87
C VAL A 98 2.78 -16.13 -12.60
N VAL A 99 2.28 -17.37 -12.68
CA VAL A 99 1.66 -18.05 -11.55
C VAL A 99 2.74 -18.45 -10.53
N ALA A 100 3.90 -18.89 -11.00
CA ALA A 100 5.02 -19.28 -10.14
C ALA A 100 5.51 -18.10 -9.27
N TYR A 101 5.74 -16.93 -9.86
CA TYR A 101 6.13 -15.74 -9.10
C TYR A 101 5.04 -15.29 -8.14
N PHE A 102 3.79 -15.24 -8.59
CA PHE A 102 2.69 -14.73 -7.77
C PHE A 102 2.44 -15.62 -6.54
N THR A 103 2.44 -16.93 -6.74
CA THR A 103 2.24 -17.91 -5.66
C THR A 103 3.42 -17.92 -4.68
N ALA A 104 4.66 -17.94 -5.18
CA ALA A 104 5.84 -17.95 -4.32
C ALA A 104 5.96 -16.68 -3.45
N ILE A 105 5.69 -15.50 -4.02
CA ILE A 105 5.73 -14.23 -3.27
C ILE A 105 4.63 -14.18 -2.20
N LEU A 106 3.40 -14.60 -2.53
CA LEU A 106 2.29 -14.64 -1.57
C LEU A 106 2.53 -15.63 -0.44
N VAL A 107 3.01 -16.84 -0.75
CA VAL A 107 3.27 -17.88 0.24
C VAL A 107 4.45 -17.51 1.13
N CYS A 108 5.62 -17.18 0.54
CA CYS A 108 6.79 -16.79 1.32
C CYS A 108 6.57 -15.48 2.09
N GLY A 109 5.91 -14.50 1.47
CA GLY A 109 5.55 -13.25 2.15
C GLY A 109 4.59 -13.48 3.32
N GLY A 110 3.60 -14.37 3.16
CA GLY A 110 2.66 -14.75 4.21
C GLY A 110 3.35 -15.45 5.38
N VAL A 111 4.19 -16.46 5.11
CA VAL A 111 4.98 -17.14 6.13
C VAL A 111 5.94 -16.17 6.83
N GLY A 112 6.60 -15.30 6.06
CA GLY A 112 7.47 -14.25 6.58
C GLY A 112 6.77 -13.32 7.55
N LEU A 113 5.51 -12.96 7.31
CA LEU A 113 4.74 -12.09 8.19
C LEU A 113 4.37 -12.80 9.51
N ILE A 114 4.07 -14.10 9.47
CA ILE A 114 3.80 -14.91 10.67
C ILE A 114 5.06 -15.00 11.53
N VAL A 115 6.21 -15.31 10.91
CA VAL A 115 7.50 -15.35 11.60
C VAL A 115 7.86 -13.98 12.19
N ALA A 116 7.64 -12.91 11.42
CA ALA A 116 7.87 -11.55 11.88
C ALA A 116 7.05 -11.20 13.13
N TYR A 117 5.78 -11.65 13.18
CA TYR A 117 4.93 -11.48 14.36
C TYR A 117 5.45 -12.24 15.58
N LEU A 118 5.85 -13.51 15.40
CA LEU A 118 6.40 -14.34 16.49
C LEU A 118 7.74 -13.81 17.03
N VAL A 119 8.64 -13.36 16.16
CA VAL A 119 9.91 -12.75 16.58
C VAL A 119 9.64 -11.45 17.34
N THR A 120 8.73 -10.61 16.81
CA THR A 120 8.38 -9.35 17.45
C THR A 120 7.74 -9.56 18.81
N SER A 121 6.83 -10.53 18.96
CA SER A 121 6.19 -10.83 20.25
C SER A 121 7.18 -11.34 21.29
N LYS A 122 8.17 -12.16 20.89
CA LYS A 122 9.23 -12.64 21.78
C LYS A 122 10.18 -11.53 22.24
N LEU A 123 10.53 -10.60 21.35
CA LEU A 123 11.34 -9.43 21.71
C LEU A 123 10.59 -8.51 22.68
N MET A 124 9.28 -8.36 22.52
CA MET A 124 8.42 -7.61 23.44
C MET A 124 8.34 -8.27 24.84
N GLU A 125 8.25 -9.60 24.91
CA GLU A 125 8.25 -10.34 26.19
C GLU A 125 9.60 -10.20 26.92
N LYS A 126 10.72 -10.37 26.20
CA LYS A 126 12.06 -10.31 26.80
C LYS A 126 12.41 -8.93 27.36
N LYS A 127 11.80 -7.86 26.85
CA LYS A 127 12.03 -6.49 27.35
C LYS A 127 11.22 -6.17 28.63
N ARG A 128 10.25 -7.01 29.00
CA ARG A 128 9.43 -6.87 30.22
C ARG A 128 9.91 -7.72 31.41
N ALA A 129 10.86 -8.63 31.20
CA ALA A 129 11.47 -9.48 32.22
C ALA A 129 12.85 -8.94 32.62
#